data_AF-A0A151WI71-F1
#
_entry.id   AF-A0A151WI71-F1
#
_cell.length_a   1.000
_cell.length_b   1.000
_cell.length_c   1.000
_cell.angle_alpha   90.00
_cell.angle_beta   90.00
_cell.angle_gamma   90.00
#
_symmetry.space_group_name_H-M   'P 1'
#
loop_
_entity.id
_entity.type
_entity.pdbx_description
1 polymer ?
#
loop_
_entity_poly.entity_id
_entity_poly.type
_entity_poly.pdbx_seq_one_letter_code
_entity_poly.pdbx_strand_id
1 'polypeptide(L)'
;NRYARANNKYMPSYDPSKPSSYLMYYDVNNLYGWAMCQPLPYADFRWVDDVHNFNFTTIALDSPTSYILEVDLKYPLVAIELCKLQVKFNKPIYVGMCILDISKTCLYEFHHEYKAPLFRDKCKIMYTDTDRLIYHVECDDVYDIMKRDINRFDTSDYSIDNAYSILCDKLLAEEAWKRTVARDSTFGERTAATAVWAAMKAKTKLGMGPKTRKRKSKRILPIAKRGGLPYSSAAGRSRVVGRRSGGRCQDRKR
;
A
#
# COMPACT_ATOMS: atom_id res chain seq x y z
N ASN A 1 3.07 -19.17 14.66
CA ASN A 1 4.26 -19.76 14.01
C ASN A 1 5.24 -18.66 13.63
N ARG A 2 6.43 -18.63 14.26
CA ARG A 2 7.47 -17.59 14.04
C ARG A 2 8.49 -17.96 12.94
N TYR A 3 8.21 -19.03 12.20
CA TYR A 3 9.07 -19.55 11.14
C TYR A 3 8.18 -19.89 9.95
N ALA A 4 8.57 -19.43 8.76
CA ALA A 4 8.01 -19.83 7.48
C ALA A 4 9.14 -20.07 6.50
N ARG A 5 9.00 -21.09 5.67
CA ARG A 5 9.98 -21.49 4.66
C ARG A 5 9.23 -21.70 3.35
N ALA A 6 9.66 -21.00 2.32
CA ALA A 6 9.16 -21.16 0.97
C ALA A 6 9.69 -22.46 0.33
N ASN A 7 8.89 -23.05 -0.55
CA ASN A 7 9.24 -24.19 -1.40
C ASN A 7 8.90 -23.82 -2.84
N ASN A 8 9.85 -23.33 -3.63
CA ASN A 8 9.59 -22.99 -5.03
C ASN A 8 10.76 -23.37 -5.93
N LYS A 9 10.47 -23.58 -7.23
CA LYS A 9 11.39 -24.07 -8.26
C LYS A 9 12.68 -23.25 -8.44
N TYR A 10 12.71 -22.01 -7.94
CA TYR A 10 13.88 -21.14 -8.03
C TYR A 10 14.87 -21.32 -6.87
N MET A 11 14.56 -22.20 -5.91
CA MET A 11 15.41 -22.47 -4.76
C MET A 11 16.17 -23.79 -4.95
N PRO A 12 17.45 -23.86 -4.52
CA PRO A 12 18.23 -25.11 -4.56
C PRO A 12 17.61 -26.23 -3.72
N SER A 13 16.86 -25.89 -2.66
CA SER A 13 16.21 -26.85 -1.77
C SER A 13 14.75 -27.12 -2.18
N TYR A 14 14.40 -26.94 -3.45
CA TYR A 14 13.05 -27.19 -3.94
C TYR A 14 12.71 -28.68 -3.87
N ASP A 15 11.53 -28.99 -3.35
CA ASP A 15 11.00 -30.33 -3.27
C ASP A 15 9.69 -30.40 -4.08
N PRO A 16 9.68 -31.09 -5.23
CA PRO A 16 8.49 -31.19 -6.08
C PRO A 16 7.37 -32.03 -5.45
N SER A 17 7.63 -32.79 -4.39
CA SER A 17 6.59 -33.54 -3.67
C SER A 17 5.75 -32.66 -2.73
N LYS A 18 6.23 -31.45 -2.42
CA LYS A 18 5.57 -30.47 -1.56
C LYS A 18 4.88 -29.39 -2.39
N PRO A 19 3.78 -28.78 -1.89
CA PRO A 19 3.14 -27.68 -2.59
C PRO A 19 4.12 -26.50 -2.79
N SER A 20 3.99 -25.84 -3.94
CA SER A 20 4.75 -24.64 -4.25
C SER A 20 4.32 -23.48 -3.36
N SER A 21 5.29 -22.86 -2.71
CA SER A 21 5.09 -21.72 -1.81
C SER A 21 6.20 -20.69 -1.95
N TYR A 22 5.81 -19.44 -1.76
CA TYR A 22 6.64 -18.26 -1.97
C TYR A 22 6.57 -17.34 -0.76
N LEU A 23 7.74 -16.78 -0.40
CA LEU A 23 7.83 -15.72 0.59
C LEU A 23 8.04 -14.40 -0.15
N MET A 24 6.96 -13.66 -0.35
CA MET A 24 6.95 -12.43 -1.12
C MET A 24 7.13 -11.23 -0.21
N TYR A 25 8.13 -10.43 -0.52
CA TYR A 25 8.39 -9.15 0.12
C TYR A 25 7.93 -8.05 -0.83
N TYR A 26 6.99 -7.22 -0.40
CA TYR A 26 6.50 -6.06 -1.14
C TYR A 26 6.79 -4.79 -0.37
N ASP A 27 7.43 -3.82 -1.02
CA ASP A 27 7.80 -2.51 -0.47
C ASP A 27 7.15 -1.42 -1.32
N VAL A 28 6.16 -0.72 -0.78
CA VAL A 28 5.43 0.28 -1.57
C VAL A 28 6.28 1.55 -1.69
N ASN A 29 6.84 1.77 -2.86
CA ASN A 29 7.66 2.96 -3.10
C ASN A 29 6.85 4.25 -3.02
N ASN A 30 7.52 5.27 -2.50
CA ASN A 30 7.02 6.65 -2.45
C ASN A 30 5.60 6.78 -1.86
N LEU A 31 5.20 5.85 -0.97
CA LEU A 31 3.87 5.79 -0.39
C LEU A 31 3.49 7.12 0.29
N TYR A 32 4.40 7.65 1.12
CA TYR A 32 4.21 8.93 1.77
C TYR A 32 4.22 10.11 0.80
N GLY A 33 5.05 10.07 -0.24
CA GLY A 33 5.06 11.10 -1.27
C GLY A 33 3.74 11.17 -2.02
N TRP A 34 3.18 10.01 -2.37
CA TRP A 34 1.85 9.92 -2.97
C TRP A 34 0.74 10.39 -2.02
N ALA A 35 0.81 10.01 -0.73
CA ALA A 35 -0.14 10.45 0.29
C ALA A 35 -0.08 11.98 0.51
N MET A 36 1.11 12.58 0.42
CA MET A 36 1.30 14.03 0.49
C MET A 36 0.73 14.78 -0.73
N CYS A 37 0.54 14.11 -1.87
CA CYS A 37 -0.11 14.68 -3.04
C CYS A 37 -1.64 14.59 -3.00
N GLN A 38 -2.22 13.93 -1.99
CA GLN A 38 -3.66 13.86 -1.81
C GLN A 38 -4.22 15.17 -1.22
N PRO A 39 -5.53 15.43 -1.33
CA PRO A 39 -6.15 16.57 -0.67
C PRO A 39 -6.06 16.41 0.86
N LEU A 40 -5.23 17.23 1.51
CA LEU A 40 -5.02 17.19 2.95
C LEU A 40 -5.79 18.32 3.67
N PRO A 41 -6.22 18.09 4.92
CA PRO A 41 -6.79 19.15 5.75
C PRO A 41 -5.73 20.20 6.09
N TYR A 42 -6.03 21.48 5.85
CA TYR A 42 -5.04 22.56 6.06
C TYR A 42 -5.55 23.72 6.91
N ALA A 43 -6.87 23.90 7.08
CA ALA A 43 -7.47 25.02 7.80
C ALA A 43 -8.79 24.63 8.50
N ASP A 44 -9.41 25.59 9.19
CA ASP A 44 -10.76 25.54 9.77
C ASP A 44 -11.11 24.27 10.59
N PHE A 45 -10.17 23.83 11.43
CA PHE A 45 -10.40 22.75 12.40
C PHE A 45 -11.40 23.18 13.47
N ARG A 46 -12.54 22.46 13.60
CA ARG A 46 -13.62 22.75 14.55
C ARG A 46 -14.13 21.45 15.18
N TRP A 47 -14.64 21.52 16.41
CA TRP A 47 -15.28 20.36 17.02
C TRP A 47 -16.69 20.14 16.43
N VAL A 48 -17.12 18.87 16.33
CA VAL A 48 -18.54 18.55 16.11
C VAL A 48 -19.22 18.56 17.48
N ASP A 49 -20.27 19.37 17.64
CA ASP A 49 -21.02 19.42 18.90
C ASP A 49 -21.92 18.19 19.10
N ASP A 50 -22.54 17.68 18.02
CA ASP A 50 -23.40 16.48 18.04
C ASP A 50 -22.70 15.27 17.40
N VAL A 51 -21.90 14.57 18.19
CA VAL A 51 -21.17 13.36 17.74
C VAL A 51 -22.08 12.14 17.64
N HIS A 52 -23.17 12.10 18.42
CA HIS A 52 -24.03 10.92 18.54
C HIS A 52 -24.91 10.70 17.31
N ASN A 53 -25.31 11.77 16.62
CA ASN A 53 -26.08 11.69 15.37
C ASN A 53 -25.22 11.78 14.10
N PHE A 54 -23.90 11.89 14.26
CA PHE A 54 -22.98 12.03 13.14
C PHE A 54 -22.75 10.69 12.43
N ASN A 55 -23.40 10.47 11.29
CA ASN A 55 -23.14 9.32 10.45
C ASN A 55 -21.98 9.61 9.47
N PHE A 56 -20.79 9.10 9.80
CA PHE A 56 -19.62 9.27 8.93
C PHE A 56 -19.68 8.44 7.64
N THR A 57 -20.48 7.36 7.59
CA THR A 57 -20.55 6.47 6.42
C THR A 57 -21.26 7.08 5.22
N THR A 58 -22.06 8.12 5.44
CA THR A 58 -22.84 8.81 4.39
C THR A 58 -22.06 9.94 3.71
N ILE A 59 -20.82 10.18 4.11
CA ILE A 59 -20.01 11.29 3.63
C ILE A 59 -19.23 10.85 2.41
N ALA A 60 -19.37 11.59 1.31
CA ALA A 60 -18.65 11.29 0.07
C ALA A 60 -17.13 11.40 0.28
N LEU A 61 -16.36 10.46 -0.30
CA LEU A 61 -14.91 10.42 -0.20
C LEU A 61 -14.23 11.68 -0.76
N ASP A 62 -14.85 12.35 -1.73
CA ASP A 62 -14.41 13.57 -2.39
C ASP A 62 -15.01 14.86 -1.78
N SER A 63 -15.74 14.74 -0.67
CA SER A 63 -16.33 15.86 0.04
C SER A 63 -15.29 16.97 0.30
N PRO A 64 -15.66 18.25 0.12
CA PRO A 64 -14.78 19.39 0.42
C PRO A 64 -14.46 19.50 1.92
N THR A 65 -15.27 18.85 2.76
CA THR A 65 -15.12 18.78 4.22
C THR A 65 -14.67 17.38 4.62
N SER A 66 -13.59 17.30 5.39
CA SER A 66 -13.05 16.07 5.96
C SER A 66 -13.28 16.00 7.47
N TYR A 67 -13.29 14.79 8.01
CA TYR A 67 -13.53 14.56 9.43
C TYR A 67 -12.39 13.75 10.01
N ILE A 68 -11.98 14.09 11.23
CA ILE A 68 -10.99 13.35 11.99
C ILE A 68 -11.69 12.83 13.24
N LEU A 69 -11.73 11.52 13.38
CA LEU A 69 -12.38 10.86 14.51
C LEU A 69 -11.37 10.67 15.63
N GLU A 70 -11.65 11.22 16.81
CA GLU A 70 -10.88 11.01 18.03
C GLU A 70 -11.65 10.00 18.88
N VAL A 71 -11.15 8.76 18.95
CA VAL A 71 -11.88 7.63 19.53
C VAL A 71 -11.17 7.14 20.78
N ASP A 72 -11.86 7.19 21.92
CA ASP A 72 -11.36 6.60 23.15
C ASP A 72 -11.68 5.10 23.18
N LEU A 73 -10.62 4.28 23.08
CA LEU A 73 -10.71 2.83 23.18
C LEU A 73 -10.47 2.42 24.63
N LYS A 74 -11.47 1.84 25.30
CA LYS A 74 -11.29 1.21 26.61
C LYS A 74 -10.53 -0.09 26.44
N TYR A 75 -9.23 -0.06 26.66
CA TYR A 75 -8.38 -1.24 26.63
C TYR A 75 -8.24 -1.81 28.07
N PRO A 76 -8.51 -3.10 28.32
CA PRO A 76 -8.30 -3.69 29.63
C PRO A 76 -6.81 -3.98 29.84
N LEU A 77 -6.01 -2.95 30.14
CA LEU A 77 -4.60 -3.10 30.50
C LEU A 77 -4.19 -1.98 31.45
N VAL A 78 -3.52 -2.36 32.55
CA VAL A 78 -2.85 -1.43 33.46
C VAL A 78 -1.70 -0.78 32.70
N ALA A 79 -1.90 0.46 32.25
CA ALA A 79 -0.87 1.29 31.62
C ALA A 79 -0.49 2.42 32.57
N ILE A 80 0.82 2.62 32.79
CA ILE A 80 1.33 3.75 33.58
C ILE A 80 1.20 5.00 32.71
N GLU A 81 0.33 5.92 33.10
CA GLU A 81 0.04 7.17 32.42
C GLU A 81 1.13 8.22 32.70
N LEU A 82 1.87 8.63 31.68
CA LEU A 82 2.72 9.82 31.75
C LEU A 82 1.85 11.06 31.53
N CYS A 83 1.39 11.68 32.62
CA CYS A 83 0.55 12.88 32.58
C CYS A 83 1.33 14.10 32.04
N LYS A 84 1.18 14.41 30.75
CA LYS A 84 1.44 15.75 30.24
C LYS A 84 0.17 16.60 30.40
N LEU A 85 0.19 17.50 31.39
CA LEU A 85 -0.96 18.30 31.80
C LEU A 85 -1.49 19.30 30.76
N GLN A 86 -0.69 19.70 29.77
CA GLN A 86 -1.15 20.54 28.64
C GLN A 86 -0.33 20.26 27.38
N VAL A 87 -1.01 19.98 26.27
CA VAL A 87 -0.41 19.86 24.93
C VAL A 87 -1.04 20.93 24.04
N LYS A 88 -0.23 21.90 23.61
CA LYS A 88 -0.65 22.88 22.59
C LYS A 88 -0.50 22.24 21.21
N PHE A 89 -1.59 22.14 20.46
CA PHE A 89 -1.64 21.59 19.09
C PHE A 89 -1.42 22.70 18.07
N ASN A 90 -0.19 23.20 17.97
CA ASN A 90 0.22 24.32 17.11
C ASN A 90 1.20 23.89 15.99
N LYS A 91 1.20 22.60 15.62
CA LYS A 91 2.09 21.97 14.63
C LYS A 91 1.28 21.12 13.65
N PRO A 92 1.82 20.76 12.45
CA PRO A 92 1.13 20.00 11.39
C PRO A 92 0.80 18.53 11.74
N ILE A 93 0.39 18.26 12.98
CA ILE A 93 0.11 16.93 13.53
C ILE A 93 -1.06 16.26 12.78
N TYR A 94 -2.14 16.99 12.52
CA TYR A 94 -3.29 16.45 11.77
C TYR A 94 -2.94 16.09 10.34
N VAL A 95 -2.12 16.92 9.69
CA VAL A 95 -1.60 16.64 8.34
C VAL A 95 -0.78 15.35 8.35
N GLY A 96 0.12 15.20 9.32
CA GLY A 96 0.91 13.99 9.51
C GLY A 96 0.05 12.74 9.75
N MET A 97 -0.99 12.84 10.59
CA MET A 97 -1.94 11.75 10.83
C MET A 97 -2.67 11.36 9.54
N CYS A 98 -3.20 12.34 8.78
CA CYS A 98 -3.86 12.05 7.52
C CYS A 98 -2.94 11.39 6.49
N ILE A 99 -1.67 11.82 6.40
CA ILE A 99 -0.67 11.19 5.54
C ILE A 99 -0.47 9.71 5.94
N LEU A 100 -0.40 9.43 7.24
CA LEU A 100 -0.26 8.07 7.76
C LEU A 100 -1.50 7.22 7.48
N ASP A 101 -2.71 7.75 7.69
CA ASP A 101 -3.97 7.06 7.45
C ASP A 101 -4.18 6.74 5.95
N ILE A 102 -3.89 7.70 5.07
CA ILE A 102 -3.93 7.49 3.62
C ILE A 102 -2.92 6.42 3.20
N SER A 103 -1.70 6.47 3.78
CA SER A 103 -0.66 5.47 3.51
C SER A 103 -1.09 4.08 3.95
N LYS A 104 -1.72 3.94 5.12
CA LYS A 104 -2.26 2.66 5.62
C LYS A 104 -3.43 2.17 4.79
N THR A 105 -4.32 3.05 4.36
CA THR A 105 -5.45 2.72 3.49
C THR A 105 -4.98 2.08 2.19
N CYS A 106 -3.95 2.65 1.53
CA CYS A 106 -3.37 2.07 0.32
C CYS A 106 -2.80 0.65 0.54
N LEU A 107 -2.14 0.41 1.67
CA LEU A 107 -1.64 -0.93 2.03
C LEU A 107 -2.78 -1.92 2.29
N TYR A 108 -3.83 -1.48 2.96
CA TYR A 108 -5.01 -2.30 3.24
C TYR A 108 -5.82 -2.61 1.99
N GLU A 109 -5.99 -1.64 1.10
CA GLU A 109 -6.62 -1.83 -0.22
C GLU A 109 -5.86 -2.89 -1.02
N PHE A 110 -4.53 -2.80 -1.08
CA PHE A 110 -3.70 -3.83 -1.72
C PHE A 110 -3.86 -5.22 -1.08
N HIS A 111 -4.02 -5.29 0.24
CA HIS A 111 -4.26 -6.57 0.91
C HIS A 111 -5.68 -7.10 0.66
N HIS A 112 -6.70 -6.34 1.04
CA HIS A 112 -8.09 -6.79 1.12
C HIS A 112 -8.79 -6.83 -0.25
N GLU A 113 -8.46 -5.93 -1.16
CA GLU A 113 -9.11 -5.87 -2.47
C GLU A 113 -8.35 -6.66 -3.54
N TYR A 114 -7.04 -6.87 -3.36
CA TYR A 114 -6.22 -7.57 -4.34
C TYR A 114 -5.67 -8.91 -3.84
N LYS A 115 -4.86 -8.93 -2.77
CA LYS A 115 -4.17 -10.17 -2.35
C LYS A 115 -5.11 -11.21 -1.73
N ALA A 116 -6.01 -10.78 -0.85
CA ALA A 116 -6.91 -11.68 -0.13
C ALA A 116 -7.91 -12.37 -1.08
N PRO A 117 -8.57 -11.69 -2.05
CA PRO A 117 -9.48 -12.37 -2.98
C PRO A 117 -8.74 -13.30 -3.96
N LEU A 118 -7.52 -12.92 -4.37
CA LEU A 118 -6.71 -13.64 -5.35
C LEU A 118 -6.20 -14.98 -4.83
N PHE A 119 -5.78 -15.04 -3.57
CA PHE A 119 -5.18 -16.24 -2.97
C PHE A 119 -6.01 -16.86 -1.86
N ARG A 120 -7.05 -16.17 -1.37
CA ARG A 120 -7.96 -16.64 -0.32
C ARG A 120 -7.19 -17.12 0.92
N ASP A 121 -7.42 -18.37 1.32
CA ASP A 121 -6.79 -19.10 2.41
C ASP A 121 -5.32 -19.44 2.16
N LYS A 122 -4.85 -19.37 0.91
CA LYS A 122 -3.47 -19.67 0.50
C LYS A 122 -2.52 -18.48 0.68
N CYS A 123 -2.98 -17.34 1.19
CA CYS A 123 -2.16 -16.16 1.43
C CYS A 123 -2.20 -15.77 2.90
N LYS A 124 -1.01 -15.70 3.50
CA LYS A 124 -0.84 -15.34 4.90
C LYS A 124 0.10 -14.16 5.03
N ILE A 125 -0.37 -13.09 5.65
CA ILE A 125 0.50 -11.99 6.09
C ILE A 125 1.40 -12.53 7.20
N MET A 126 2.70 -12.52 6.95
CA MET A 126 3.72 -12.94 7.91
C MET A 126 4.23 -11.76 8.74
N TYR A 127 4.33 -10.59 8.12
CA TYR A 127 4.85 -9.39 8.74
C TYR A 127 4.38 -8.14 8.00
N THR A 128 4.14 -7.07 8.77
CA THR A 128 3.80 -5.73 8.25
C THR A 128 4.63 -4.71 9.02
N ASP A 129 5.25 -3.77 8.32
CA ASP A 129 6.02 -2.68 8.92
C ASP A 129 5.93 -1.48 8.00
N THR A 130 5.71 -0.28 8.54
CA THR A 130 5.51 1.00 7.82
C THR A 130 4.78 0.90 6.45
N ASP A 131 5.53 0.55 5.40
CA ASP A 131 5.27 0.50 3.96
C ASP A 131 5.54 -0.89 3.31
N ARG A 132 5.88 -1.89 4.13
CA ARG A 132 6.35 -3.22 3.76
C ARG A 132 5.38 -4.32 4.19
N LEU A 133 5.14 -5.24 3.28
CA LEU A 133 4.30 -6.41 3.49
C LEU A 133 5.08 -7.67 3.14
N ILE A 134 5.13 -8.62 4.07
CA ILE A 134 5.69 -9.95 3.84
C ILE A 134 4.54 -10.95 3.82
N TYR A 135 4.40 -11.63 2.69
CA TYR A 135 3.41 -12.68 2.50
C TYR A 135 4.06 -14.04 2.39
N HIS A 136 3.42 -15.03 2.96
CA HIS A 136 3.59 -16.43 2.59
C HIS A 136 2.41 -16.81 1.70
N VAL A 137 2.70 -17.23 0.47
CA VAL A 137 1.69 -17.54 -0.55
C VAL A 137 1.92 -18.94 -1.08
N GLU A 138 0.87 -19.74 -1.16
CA GLU A 138 0.89 -21.05 -1.81
C GLU A 138 0.25 -20.94 -3.20
N CYS A 139 1.04 -21.12 -4.25
CA CYS A 139 0.61 -21.07 -5.64
C CYS A 139 1.66 -21.72 -6.56
N ASP A 140 1.27 -22.08 -7.78
CA ASP A 140 2.16 -22.75 -8.74
C ASP A 140 3.34 -21.87 -9.15
N ASP A 141 3.05 -20.65 -9.62
CA ASP A 141 4.06 -19.63 -9.87
C ASP A 141 3.52 -18.21 -9.59
N VAL A 142 4.10 -17.57 -8.57
CA VAL A 142 3.72 -16.21 -8.20
C VAL A 142 4.14 -15.18 -9.24
N TYR A 143 5.18 -15.46 -10.03
CA TYR A 143 5.72 -14.52 -11.00
C TYR A 143 4.83 -14.42 -12.24
N ASP A 144 4.10 -15.48 -12.59
CA ASP A 144 3.13 -15.42 -13.68
C ASP A 144 1.94 -14.52 -13.33
N ILE A 145 1.54 -14.51 -12.05
CA ILE A 145 0.54 -13.57 -11.54
C ILE A 145 1.08 -12.14 -11.58
N MET A 146 2.36 -11.93 -11.23
CA MET A 146 3.00 -10.61 -11.35
C MET A 146 3.09 -10.13 -12.79
N LYS A 147 3.32 -11.02 -13.77
CA LYS A 147 3.33 -10.67 -15.20
C LYS A 147 1.93 -10.27 -15.68
N ARG A 148 0.89 -11.01 -15.26
CA ARG A 148 -0.51 -10.68 -15.59
C ARG A 148 -0.90 -9.29 -15.09
N ASP A 149 -0.54 -8.99 -13.84
CA ASP A 149 -0.93 -7.74 -13.16
C ASP A 149 0.26 -6.76 -13.04
N ILE A 150 1.11 -6.68 -14.08
CA ILE A 150 2.39 -5.93 -14.06
C ILE A 150 2.23 -4.44 -13.77
N ASN A 151 1.07 -3.88 -14.10
CA ASN A 151 0.71 -2.50 -13.78
C ASN A 151 0.62 -2.24 -12.25
N ARG A 152 0.38 -3.28 -11.45
CA ARG A 152 0.26 -3.19 -9.98
C ARG A 152 1.57 -3.37 -9.23
N PHE A 153 2.65 -3.83 -9.87
CA PHE A 153 3.93 -4.14 -9.21
C PHE A 153 5.06 -3.33 -9.81
N ASP A 154 5.89 -2.70 -8.99
CA ASP A 154 7.07 -2.00 -9.48
C ASP A 154 8.18 -3.01 -9.84
N THR A 155 8.52 -3.08 -11.13
CA THR A 155 9.53 -4.00 -11.68
C THR A 155 10.78 -3.26 -12.15
N SER A 156 10.96 -1.98 -11.79
CA SER A 156 12.10 -1.17 -12.23
C SER A 156 13.46 -1.79 -11.86
N ASP A 157 13.49 -2.55 -10.77
CA ASP A 157 14.73 -3.09 -10.19
C ASP A 157 15.06 -4.51 -10.71
N TYR A 158 14.24 -5.07 -11.61
CA TYR A 158 14.53 -6.34 -12.26
C TYR A 158 15.58 -6.17 -13.35
N SER A 159 16.55 -7.10 -13.39
CA SER A 159 17.46 -7.20 -14.54
C SER A 159 16.71 -7.73 -15.76
N ILE A 160 17.20 -7.39 -16.95
CA ILE A 160 16.59 -7.78 -18.23
C ILE A 160 16.54 -9.32 -18.35
N ASP A 161 17.57 -9.97 -17.82
CA ASP A 161 17.86 -11.40 -17.90
C ASP A 161 17.51 -12.15 -16.60
N ASN A 162 16.50 -11.70 -15.86
CA ASN A 162 16.15 -12.36 -14.61
C ASN A 162 15.53 -13.76 -14.84
N ALA A 163 15.82 -14.69 -13.93
CA ALA A 163 15.32 -16.07 -13.97
C ALA A 163 13.78 -16.22 -13.92
N TYR A 164 13.04 -15.13 -13.67
CA TYR A 164 11.59 -15.12 -13.56
C TYR A 164 10.90 -14.62 -14.83
N SER A 165 11.68 -14.16 -15.83
CA SER A 165 11.20 -13.55 -17.07
C SER A 165 10.25 -12.36 -16.83
N ILE A 166 10.51 -11.57 -15.79
CA ILE A 166 9.76 -10.34 -15.51
C ILE A 166 10.38 -9.19 -16.29
N LEU A 167 9.59 -8.50 -17.11
CA LEU A 167 10.10 -7.36 -17.87
C LEU A 167 10.31 -6.15 -16.96
N CYS A 168 11.47 -5.49 -17.10
CA CYS A 168 11.78 -4.25 -16.40
C CYS A 168 10.84 -3.13 -16.88
N ASP A 169 10.38 -2.28 -15.95
CA ASP A 169 9.41 -1.24 -16.25
C ASP A 169 9.86 -0.28 -17.40
N LYS A 170 11.17 -0.03 -17.52
CA LYS A 170 11.71 0.81 -18.60
C LYS A 170 11.60 0.14 -19.96
N LEU A 171 11.91 -1.16 -20.02
CA LEU A 171 11.89 -1.93 -21.26
C LEU A 171 10.47 -2.21 -21.73
N LEU A 172 9.54 -2.55 -20.84
CA LEU A 172 8.14 -2.73 -21.22
C LEU A 172 7.57 -1.42 -21.82
N ALA A 173 7.98 -0.26 -21.31
CA ALA A 173 7.60 1.03 -21.89
C ALA A 173 8.22 1.22 -23.28
N GLU A 174 9.50 0.87 -23.46
CA GLU A 174 10.17 0.94 -24.77
C GLU A 174 9.58 -0.01 -25.80
N GLU A 175 9.27 -1.26 -25.42
CA GLU A 175 8.63 -2.25 -26.28
C GLU A 175 7.20 -1.86 -26.66
N ALA A 176 6.42 -1.36 -25.69
CA ALA A 176 5.10 -0.81 -25.96
C ALA A 176 5.18 0.36 -26.95
N TRP A 177 6.14 1.27 -26.76
CA TRP A 177 6.34 2.39 -27.69
C TRP A 177 6.71 1.91 -29.11
N LYS A 178 7.60 0.91 -29.22
CA LYS A 178 7.95 0.30 -30.51
C LYS A 178 6.71 -0.26 -31.21
N ARG A 179 5.80 -0.92 -30.49
CA ARG A 179 4.57 -1.47 -31.08
C ARG A 179 3.56 -0.39 -31.48
N THR A 180 3.52 0.73 -30.76
CA THR A 180 2.72 1.90 -31.15
C THR A 180 3.18 2.51 -32.47
N VAL A 181 4.51 2.61 -32.71
CA VAL A 181 5.07 3.22 -33.92
C VAL A 181 5.32 2.23 -35.08
N ALA A 182 5.22 0.93 -34.81
CA ALA A 182 5.40 -0.14 -35.78
C ALA A 182 4.42 -0.02 -36.95
N ARG A 183 4.90 -0.10 -38.20
CA ARG A 183 4.05 0.07 -39.40
C ARG A 183 3.12 -1.11 -39.65
N ASP A 184 3.52 -2.28 -39.18
CA ASP A 184 2.85 -3.57 -39.28
C ASP A 184 1.83 -3.83 -38.14
N SER A 185 1.76 -2.98 -37.11
CA SER A 185 0.80 -3.17 -36.02
C SER A 185 -0.61 -2.76 -36.43
N THR A 186 -1.57 -3.61 -36.07
CA THR A 186 -2.99 -3.31 -36.24
C THR A 186 -3.41 -2.15 -35.33
N PHE A 187 -4.51 -1.48 -35.67
CA PHE A 187 -5.03 -0.38 -34.88
C PHE A 187 -5.35 -0.79 -33.42
N GLY A 188 -5.83 -2.02 -33.22
CA GLY A 188 -6.08 -2.58 -31.89
C GLY A 188 -4.81 -2.75 -31.06
N GLU A 189 -3.75 -3.28 -31.67
CA GLU A 189 -2.45 -3.45 -31.01
C GLU A 189 -1.81 -2.10 -30.66
N ARG A 190 -1.87 -1.11 -31.55
CA ARG A 190 -1.36 0.25 -31.27
C ARG A 190 -2.09 0.88 -30.10
N THR A 191 -3.40 0.71 -30.02
CA THR A 191 -4.23 1.25 -28.93
C THR A 191 -3.85 0.61 -27.60
N ALA A 192 -3.75 -0.72 -27.56
CA ALA A 192 -3.34 -1.45 -26.37
C ALA A 192 -1.91 -1.07 -25.92
N ALA A 193 -0.96 -1.01 -26.86
CA ALA A 193 0.42 -0.65 -26.57
C ALA A 193 0.55 0.80 -26.06
N THR A 194 -0.23 1.74 -26.61
CA THR A 194 -0.24 3.13 -26.14
C THR A 194 -0.79 3.24 -24.71
N ALA A 195 -1.84 2.47 -24.38
CA ALA A 195 -2.38 2.40 -23.02
C ALA A 195 -1.34 1.86 -22.03
N VAL A 196 -0.60 0.80 -22.40
CA VAL A 196 0.51 0.27 -21.60
C VAL A 196 1.57 1.34 -21.41
N TRP A 197 2.08 1.95 -22.48
CA TRP A 197 3.12 2.99 -22.40
C TRP A 197 2.70 4.16 -21.49
N ALA A 198 1.47 4.65 -21.62
CA ALA A 198 0.95 5.73 -20.79
C ALA A 198 0.89 5.34 -19.31
N ALA A 199 0.38 4.14 -18.99
CA ALA A 199 0.34 3.62 -17.62
C ALA A 199 1.74 3.50 -17.01
N MET A 200 2.72 3.03 -17.79
CA MET A 200 4.10 2.89 -17.33
C MET A 200 4.80 4.22 -17.09
N LYS A 201 4.59 5.20 -17.96
CA LYS A 201 5.11 6.56 -17.78
C LYS A 201 4.46 7.24 -16.58
N ALA A 202 3.16 7.03 -16.35
CA ALA A 202 2.47 7.53 -15.16
C ALA A 202 3.05 6.90 -13.88
N LYS A 203 3.22 5.58 -13.86
CA LYS A 203 3.83 4.83 -12.76
C LYS A 203 5.25 5.31 -12.44
N THR A 204 6.09 5.48 -13.47
CA THR A 204 7.47 5.98 -13.32
C THR A 204 7.50 7.40 -12.77
N LYS A 205 6.60 8.29 -13.21
CA LYS A 205 6.53 9.68 -12.73
C LYS A 205 6.02 9.77 -11.28
N LEU A 206 5.13 8.87 -10.86
CA LEU A 206 4.55 8.86 -9.52
C LEU A 206 5.39 8.06 -8.51
N GLY A 207 6.32 7.22 -8.99
CA GLY A 207 7.14 6.36 -8.14
C GLY A 207 6.34 5.32 -7.36
N MET A 208 5.16 4.93 -7.87
CA MET A 208 4.21 4.08 -7.15
C MET A 208 4.33 2.61 -7.56
N GLY A 209 4.46 1.75 -6.55
CA GLY A 209 4.23 0.31 -6.69
C GLY A 209 4.99 -0.52 -5.66
N PRO A 210 4.43 -1.66 -5.21
CA PRO A 210 5.11 -2.64 -4.39
C PRO A 210 6.31 -3.25 -5.14
N LYS A 211 7.51 -3.05 -4.62
CA LYS A 211 8.78 -3.64 -5.08
C LYS A 211 9.10 -4.94 -4.36
N THR A 212 9.71 -5.88 -5.09
CA THR A 212 10.36 -7.05 -4.49
C THR A 212 11.86 -6.80 -4.30
N ARG A 213 12.34 -6.85 -3.06
CA ARG A 213 13.77 -6.70 -2.75
C ARG A 213 14.43 -8.05 -2.48
N LYS A 214 15.60 -8.32 -3.09
CA LYS A 214 16.46 -9.47 -2.72
C LYS A 214 17.09 -9.23 -1.34
N ARG A 215 17.02 -10.24 -0.46
CA ARG A 215 17.45 -10.19 0.94
C ARG A 215 18.99 -10.10 1.06
N LYS A 216 19.53 -9.10 1.77
CA LYS A 216 20.87 -9.18 2.40
C LYS A 216 20.70 -9.75 3.82
N SER A 217 21.65 -10.59 4.23
CA SER A 217 21.57 -11.48 5.41
C SER A 217 21.71 -10.74 6.77
N LYS A 218 20.84 -11.14 7.71
CA LYS A 218 20.86 -11.12 9.20
C LYS A 218 21.16 -9.83 10.00
N ARG A 219 20.19 -9.48 10.88
CA ARG A 219 20.37 -9.51 12.36
C ARG A 219 19.01 -9.69 13.05
N ILE A 220 18.98 -10.55 14.07
CA ILE A 220 17.79 -10.96 14.82
C ILE A 220 17.62 -10.01 16.01
N LEU A 221 16.41 -9.47 16.21
CA LEU A 221 15.98 -8.87 17.48
C LEU A 221 14.76 -9.66 17.98
N PRO A 222 14.71 -10.06 19.27
CA PRO A 222 13.59 -10.83 19.80
C PRO A 222 12.56 -9.89 20.43
N ILE A 223 11.29 -9.95 20.00
CA ILE A 223 10.18 -9.30 20.74
C ILE A 223 8.95 -10.22 20.84
N ALA A 224 8.25 -10.01 21.96
CA ALA A 224 7.28 -10.85 22.64
C ALA A 224 5.88 -10.94 21.99
N LYS A 225 5.13 -11.95 22.46
CA LYS A 225 3.78 -12.37 22.04
C LYS A 225 2.66 -11.48 22.61
N ARG A 226 1.54 -11.40 21.86
CA ARG A 226 0.12 -11.75 22.20
C ARG A 226 -0.75 -10.99 21.18
N GLY A 227 -1.85 -11.49 20.60
CA GLY A 227 -2.89 -12.44 21.04
C GLY A 227 -4.21 -11.74 20.69
N GLY A 228 -5.08 -12.36 19.89
CA GLY A 228 -6.27 -11.70 19.31
C GLY A 228 -7.53 -11.69 20.20
N LEU A 229 -8.59 -11.09 19.63
CA LEU A 229 -10.00 -10.92 20.08
C LEU A 229 -10.27 -9.82 21.13
N PRO A 230 -11.54 -9.38 21.33
CA PRO A 230 -12.65 -9.06 20.41
C PRO A 230 -13.12 -7.59 20.55
N TYR A 231 -14.04 -7.16 19.69
CA TYR A 231 -14.67 -5.82 19.67
C TYR A 231 -15.56 -5.53 20.89
N SER A 232 -15.45 -4.33 21.49
CA SER A 232 -16.55 -3.69 22.22
C SER A 232 -16.38 -2.17 22.38
N SER A 233 -17.46 -1.45 22.03
CA SER A 233 -17.87 -0.07 22.36
C SER A 233 -16.78 0.98 22.61
N ALA A 234 -16.59 1.85 21.61
CA ALA A 234 -15.84 3.09 21.76
C ALA A 234 -16.80 4.29 21.91
N ALA A 235 -16.57 5.13 22.91
CA ALA A 235 -17.18 6.45 22.99
C ALA A 235 -16.16 7.43 22.40
N GLY A 236 -16.41 7.95 21.21
CA GLY A 236 -15.52 8.89 20.53
C GLY A 236 -16.05 10.32 20.57
N ARG A 237 -15.15 11.29 20.47
CA ARG A 237 -15.46 12.68 20.11
C ARG A 237 -15.00 12.93 18.67
N SER A 238 -15.83 13.58 17.85
CA SER A 238 -15.48 13.84 16.44
C SER A 238 -15.04 15.29 16.24
N ARG A 239 -13.94 15.52 15.53
CA ARG A 239 -13.55 16.85 15.02
C ARG A 239 -13.89 16.97 13.54
N VAL A 240 -14.51 18.08 13.15
CA VAL A 240 -14.64 18.51 11.75
C VAL A 240 -13.37 19.24 11.32
N VAL A 241 -12.94 19.03 10.09
CA VAL A 241 -11.99 19.92 9.45
C VAL A 241 -12.62 20.53 8.20
N GLY A 242 -12.84 21.85 8.24
CA GLY A 242 -13.33 22.61 7.10
C GLY A 242 -12.23 22.85 6.08
N ARG A 243 -12.48 22.51 4.82
CA ARG A 243 -11.64 22.71 3.63
C ARG A 243 -10.41 21.81 3.50
N ARG A 244 -10.53 20.87 2.57
CA ARG A 244 -9.39 20.24 1.87
C ARG A 244 -8.74 21.24 0.91
N SER A 245 -7.42 21.14 0.74
CA SER A 245 -6.71 21.90 -0.31
C SER A 245 -7.26 21.51 -1.68
N GLY A 246 -8.00 22.43 -2.33
CA GLY A 246 -8.41 22.26 -3.72
C GLY A 246 -7.19 22.35 -4.63
N GLY A 247 -6.68 21.21 -5.07
CA GLY A 247 -5.63 21.16 -6.08
C GLY A 247 -4.87 19.84 -6.08
N ARG A 248 -4.95 19.10 -7.18
CA ARG A 248 -3.84 18.21 -7.58
C ARG A 248 -2.58 19.06 -7.56
N CYS A 249 -1.55 18.60 -6.87
CA CYS A 249 -0.22 19.22 -6.90
C CYS A 249 0.35 19.07 -8.32
N GLN A 250 -0.09 19.90 -9.26
CA GLN A 250 0.60 20.13 -10.53
C GLN A 250 1.63 21.23 -10.30
N ASP A 251 2.89 20.86 -10.56
CA ASP A 251 4.03 21.71 -10.88
C ASP A 251 3.99 23.16 -10.36
N ARG A 252 4.74 23.41 -9.28
CA ARG A 252 5.48 24.67 -9.15
C ARG A 252 6.97 24.37 -9.12
N LYS A 253 7.55 24.21 -10.32
CA LYS A 253 8.93 24.61 -10.54
C LYS A 253 8.99 26.12 -10.38
N ARG A 254 9.80 26.61 -9.44
CA ARG A 254 10.50 27.88 -9.58
C ARG A 254 11.93 27.57 -9.97
#